data_AF-A0A2A4TTB0-F1
#
_entry.id   AF-A0A2A4TTB0-F1
#
_cell.length_a   1.000
_cell.length_b   1.000
_cell.length_c   1.000
_cell.angle_alpha   90.00
_cell.angle_beta   90.00
_cell.angle_gamma   90.00
#
_symmetry.space_group_name_H-M   'P 1'
#
loop_
_entity.id
_entity.type
_entity.pdbx_description
1 polymer ?
#
loop_
_entity_poly.entity_id
_entity_poly.type
_entity_poly.pdbx_seq_one_letter_code
_entity_poly.pdbx_strand_id
1 'polypeptide(L)'
;MSAVEIYVCTKGQALKEGKVTYSQSIYDKKDAEEDALARAKRNAKIHRIAYYKVNDEGDFKMLYSYTNKALNAPPKVEAVAPKKRKRKKPVKKTFWQKLFGL
;
A
#
# COMPACT_ATOMS: atom_id res chain seq x y z
N MET A 1 -1.16 -14.05 27.48
CA MET A 1 -0.20 -14.27 26.39
C MET A 1 -0.03 -12.94 25.64
N SER A 2 1.10 -12.67 25.00
CA SER A 2 1.21 -11.47 24.15
C SER A 2 1.82 -11.85 22.82
N ALA A 3 1.21 -11.39 21.74
CA ALA A 3 1.68 -11.63 20.39
C ALA A 3 2.05 -10.30 19.73
N VAL A 4 2.86 -10.36 18.68
CA VAL A 4 3.18 -9.22 17.84
C VAL A 4 2.51 -9.40 16.49
N GLU A 5 1.64 -8.46 16.15
CA GLU A 5 1.09 -8.29 14.81
C GLU A 5 2.07 -7.54 13.92
N ILE A 6 2.42 -8.15 12.80
CA ILE A 6 3.37 -7.66 11.83
C ILE A 6 2.64 -7.39 10.53
N TYR A 7 2.53 -6.12 10.17
CA TYR A 7 1.92 -5.64 8.94
C TYR A 7 3.01 -5.39 7.92
N VAL A 8 2.98 -6.07 6.78
CA VAL A 8 3.93 -5.92 5.68
C VAL A 8 3.21 -5.37 4.45
N CYS A 9 3.62 -4.20 3.96
CA CYS A 9 3.05 -3.61 2.74
C CYS A 9 4.09 -3.42 1.63
N THR A 10 3.60 -3.49 0.40
CA THR A 10 4.36 -3.20 -0.82
C THR A 10 4.15 -1.74 -1.23
N LYS A 11 4.94 -1.25 -2.19
CA LYS A 11 4.86 0.16 -2.63
C LYS A 11 3.47 0.48 -3.18
N GLY A 12 2.81 1.50 -2.62
CA GLY A 12 1.47 1.95 -3.04
C GLY A 12 0.30 1.27 -2.32
N GLN A 13 0.57 0.27 -1.50
CA GLN A 13 -0.43 -0.43 -0.68
C GLN A 13 -0.55 0.24 0.69
N ALA A 14 -1.78 0.47 1.17
CA ALA A 14 -1.98 0.97 2.52
C ALA A 14 -1.56 -0.09 3.56
N LEU A 15 -1.12 0.33 4.76
CA LEU A 15 -0.68 -0.61 5.79
C LEU A 15 -1.77 -1.63 6.16
N LYS A 16 -3.03 -1.17 6.24
CA LYS A 16 -4.22 -2.00 6.52
C LYS A 16 -4.56 -3.01 5.43
N GLU A 17 -4.08 -2.79 4.21
CA GLU A 17 -4.29 -3.69 3.07
C GLU A 17 -3.12 -4.69 2.95
N GLY A 18 -2.05 -4.47 3.71
CA GLY A 18 -0.84 -5.29 3.72
C GLY A 18 -1.08 -6.71 4.24
N LYS A 19 -0.08 -7.56 4.08
CA LYS A 19 -0.09 -8.90 4.67
C LYS A 19 0.13 -8.78 6.17
N VAL A 20 -0.78 -9.32 6.97
CA VAL A 20 -0.65 -9.42 8.42
C VAL A 20 -0.11 -10.81 8.78
N THR A 21 0.85 -10.85 9.69
CA THR A 21 1.39 -12.08 10.28
C THR A 21 1.56 -11.89 11.78
N TYR A 22 1.40 -12.95 12.55
CA TYR A 22 1.55 -12.93 14.00
C TYR A 22 2.86 -13.62 14.39
N SER A 23 3.56 -13.09 15.39
CA SER A 23 4.75 -13.72 15.97
C SER A 23 4.71 -13.67 17.49
N GLN A 24 5.17 -14.74 18.13
CA GLN A 24 5.38 -14.80 19.59
C GLN A 24 6.87 -14.68 19.96
N SER A 25 7.76 -14.60 18.97
CA SER A 25 9.21 -14.59 19.15
C SER A 25 9.83 -13.19 19.10
N ILE A 26 9.00 -12.15 18.95
CA ILE A 26 9.42 -10.74 18.93
C ILE A 26 8.91 -10.13 20.22
N TYR A 27 9.81 -9.70 21.10
CA TYR A 27 9.42 -9.22 22.44
C TYR A 27 9.61 -7.71 22.59
N ASP A 28 10.65 -7.17 21.98
CA ASP A 28 11.03 -5.77 22.10
C ASP A 28 11.25 -5.07 20.75
N LYS A 29 11.66 -3.79 20.82
CA LYS A 29 11.95 -2.97 19.64
C LYS A 29 13.16 -3.49 18.86
N LYS A 30 14.17 -4.04 19.53
CA LYS A 30 15.41 -4.51 18.92
C LYS A 30 15.15 -5.77 18.09
N ASP A 31 14.40 -6.73 18.63
CA ASP A 31 13.95 -7.92 17.91
C ASP A 31 13.17 -7.53 16.64
N ALA A 32 12.27 -6.55 16.77
CA ALA A 32 11.46 -6.06 15.66
C ALA A 32 12.31 -5.36 14.58
N GLU A 33 13.35 -4.63 14.97
CA GLU A 33 14.29 -4.00 14.04
C GLU A 33 15.12 -5.03 13.27
N GLU A 34 15.66 -6.04 13.96
CA GLU A 34 16.43 -7.11 13.32
C GLU A 34 15.58 -7.93 12.35
N ASP A 35 14.35 -8.30 12.72
CA ASP A 35 13.40 -8.99 11.84
C ASP A 35 13.01 -8.11 10.63
N ALA A 36 12.77 -6.81 10.83
CA ALA A 36 12.44 -5.90 9.75
C ALA A 36 13.57 -5.80 8.72
N LEU A 37 14.81 -5.67 9.19
CA LEU A 37 16.00 -5.62 8.34
C LEU A 37 16.21 -6.95 7.61
N ALA A 38 16.05 -8.09 8.28
CA ALA A 38 16.16 -9.41 7.65
C ALA A 38 15.10 -9.59 6.54
N ARG A 39 13.86 -9.18 6.78
CA ARG A 39 12.77 -9.23 5.80
C ARG A 39 13.03 -8.31 4.61
N ALA A 40 13.45 -7.07 4.86
CA ALA A 40 13.76 -6.11 3.81
C ALA A 40 14.93 -6.56 2.93
N LYS A 41 15.96 -7.19 3.53
CA LYS A 41 17.08 -7.80 2.79
C LYS A 41 16.62 -8.97 1.91
N ARG A 42 15.73 -9.84 2.42
CA ARG A 42 15.21 -10.99 1.69
C ARG A 42 14.25 -10.60 0.57
N ASN A 43 13.45 -9.56 0.79
CA ASN A 43 12.44 -9.10 -0.15
C ASN A 43 12.50 -7.58 -0.34
N ALA A 44 13.20 -7.17 -1.40
CA ALA A 44 13.38 -5.79 -1.78
C ALA A 44 12.08 -5.07 -2.21
N LYS A 45 10.96 -5.78 -2.40
CA LYS A 45 9.65 -5.18 -2.73
C LYS A 45 8.89 -4.69 -1.49
N ILE A 46 9.35 -5.05 -0.30
CA ILE A 46 8.75 -4.58 0.95
C ILE A 46 9.03 -3.08 1.08
N HIS A 47 7.95 -2.31 1.17
CA HIS A 47 7.99 -0.86 1.28
C HIS A 47 7.95 -0.41 2.72
N ARG A 48 7.02 -0.94 3.51
CA ARG A 48 6.92 -0.63 4.93
C ARG A 48 6.48 -1.85 5.73
N ILE A 49 7.00 -1.94 6.95
CA ILE A 49 6.64 -2.96 7.94
C ILE A 49 6.27 -2.24 9.23
N ALA A 50 5.21 -2.67 9.90
CA ALA A 50 4.84 -2.17 11.23
C ALA A 50 4.61 -3.33 12.20
N TYR A 51 5.09 -3.16 13.42
CA TYR A 51 5.05 -4.15 14.49
C TYR A 51 4.23 -3.59 15.64
N TYR A 52 3.15 -4.29 16.00
CA TYR A 52 2.27 -3.94 17.10
C TYR A 52 2.25 -5.08 18.10
N LYS A 53 2.59 -4.81 19.36
CA LYS A 53 2.37 -5.73 20.47
C LYS A 53 0.89 -5.71 20.82
N VAL A 54 0.27 -6.88 20.88
CA VAL A 54 -1.13 -7.08 21.23
C VAL A 54 -1.19 -7.95 22.49
N ASN A 55 -2.02 -7.56 23.46
CA ASN A 55 -2.30 -8.35 24.67
C ASN A 55 -3.67 -9.03 24.56
N ASP A 56 -3.99 -9.93 25.49
CA ASP A 56 -5.27 -10.64 25.52
C ASP A 56 -6.46 -9.71 25.81
N GLU A 57 -6.21 -8.52 26.34
CA GLU A 57 -7.22 -7.50 26.66
C GLU A 57 -7.65 -6.69 25.41
N GLY A 58 -6.95 -6.88 24.28
CA GLY A 58 -7.23 -6.19 23.02
C GLY A 58 -6.52 -4.84 22.87
N ASP A 59 -5.66 -4.46 23.82
CA ASP A 59 -4.78 -3.31 23.67
C ASP A 59 -3.67 -3.62 22.66
N PHE A 60 -3.32 -2.58 21.88
CA PHE A 60 -2.24 -2.65 20.93
C PHE A 60 -1.27 -1.49 21.11
N LYS A 61 0.03 -1.78 21.05
CA LYS A 61 1.11 -0.80 21.14
C LYS A 61 2.11 -1.00 20.02
N MET A 62 2.42 0.06 19.28
CA MET A 62 3.46 0.02 18.26
C MET A 62 4.84 -0.18 18.90
N LEU A 63 5.54 -1.24 18.51
CA LEU A 63 6.93 -1.51 18.92
C LEU A 63 7.90 -0.81 17.99
N TYR A 64 7.69 -0.97 16.67
CA TYR A 64 8.60 -0.49 15.65
C TYR A 64 7.90 -0.33 14.31
N SER A 65 8.43 0.54 13.46
CA SER A 65 8.06 0.59 12.05
C SER A 65 9.29 0.83 11.18
N TYR A 66 9.37 0.08 10.09
CA TYR A 66 10.44 0.16 9.11
C TYR A 66 9.88 0.68 7.79
N THR A 67 10.60 1.59 7.14
CA THR A 67 10.26 2.05 5.78
C THR A 67 11.49 1.99 4.89
N ASN A 68 11.39 1.24 3.80
CA ASN A 68 12.44 1.14 2.81
C ASN A 68 12.48 2.41 1.94
N LYS A 69 13.43 3.29 2.24
CA LYS A 69 13.61 4.56 1.52
C LYS A 69 13.97 4.36 0.03
N ALA A 70 14.58 3.24 -0.34
CA ALA A 70 14.95 2.98 -1.74
C ALA A 70 13.73 2.90 -2.66
N LEU A 71 12.60 2.38 -2.15
CA LEU A 71 11.34 2.33 -2.90
C LEU A 71 10.58 3.65 -2.88
N ASN A 72 10.92 4.59 -1.99
CA ASN A 72 10.34 5.93 -1.91
C ASN A 72 11.00 6.94 -2.85
N ALA A 73 12.07 6.56 -3.56
CA ALA A 73 12.58 7.40 -4.62
C ALA A 73 11.43 7.70 -5.61
N PRO A 74 11.19 8.98 -5.96
CA PRO A 74 10.24 9.31 -7.00
C PRO A 74 10.65 8.50 -8.24
N PRO A 75 9.69 7.91 -8.99
CA PRO A 75 10.05 7.33 -10.28
C PRO A 75 10.82 8.40 -11.05
N LYS A 76 12.04 8.07 -11.51
CA LYS A 76 12.78 8.95 -12.42
C LYS A 76 11.88 9.07 -13.64
N VAL A 77 11.10 10.15 -13.70
CA VAL A 77 10.16 10.41 -14.78
C VAL A 77 11.04 10.76 -15.96
N GLU A 78 11.48 9.77 -16.74
CA GLU A 78 11.71 10.03 -18.15
C GLU A 78 10.35 10.45 -18.69
N ALA A 79 10.26 11.72 -19.10
CA ALA A 79 9.03 12.36 -19.51
C ALA A 79 8.49 11.69 -20.78
N VAL A 80 7.77 10.57 -20.63
CA VAL A 80 6.92 10.05 -21.70
C VAL A 80 5.71 10.96 -21.75
N ALA A 81 5.74 11.90 -22.69
CA ALA A 81 4.69 12.86 -22.93
C ALA A 81 3.30 12.17 -22.93
N PRO A 82 2.30 12.70 -22.21
CA PRO A 82 1.00 12.06 -22.11
C PRO A 82 0.30 12.05 -23.48
N LYS A 83 0.09 10.86 -24.05
CA LYS A 83 -0.80 10.67 -25.22
C LYS A 83 -2.21 11.11 -24.83
N LYS A 84 -2.64 12.27 -25.35
CA LYS A 84 -3.98 12.83 -25.19
C LYS A 84 -5.05 11.77 -25.53
N ARG A 85 -5.81 11.33 -24.52
CA ARG A 85 -7.02 10.52 -24.72
C ARG A 85 -8.04 11.35 -25.53
N LYS A 86 -8.33 10.93 -26.76
CA LYS A 86 -9.38 11.54 -27.59
C LYS A 86 -10.74 11.31 -26.89
N ARG A 87 -11.38 12.39 -26.41
CA ARG A 87 -12.75 12.37 -25.91
C ARG A 87 -13.68 11.94 -27.06
N LYS A 88 -14.49 10.89 -26.86
CA LYS A 88 -15.57 10.54 -27.81
C LYS A 88 -16.60 11.68 -27.80
N LYS A 89 -16.91 12.22 -28.98
CA LYS A 89 -17.93 13.27 -29.13
C LYS A 89 -19.32 12.65 -28.87
N PRO A 90 -20.23 13.32 -28.15
CA PRO A 90 -21.61 12.86 -28.02
C PRO A 90 -22.29 12.88 -29.40
N VAL A 91 -22.99 11.79 -29.72
CA VAL A 91 -23.77 11.65 -30.95
C VAL A 91 -24.86 12.73 -30.94
N LYS A 92 -24.80 13.67 -31.90
CA LYS A 92 -25.84 14.68 -32.08
C LYS A 92 -27.12 13.97 -32.53
N LYS A 93 -28.19 14.04 -31.73
CA LYS A 93 -29.53 13.67 -32.17
C LYS A 93 -29.92 14.56 -33.35
N THR A 94 -30.27 13.91 -34.45
CA THR A 94 -30.55 14.50 -35.74
C THR A 94 -31.86 15.28 -35.72
N PHE A 95 -31.80 16.45 -36.36
CA PHE A 95 -32.82 17.46 -36.64
C PHE A 95 -34.08 16.95 -37.39
N TRP A 96 -34.26 15.63 -37.57
CA TRP A 96 -35.37 15.01 -38.29
C TRP A 96 -36.55 14.58 -37.38
N GLN A 97 -36.38 14.60 -36.05
CA GLN A 97 -37.45 14.26 -35.09
C GLN A 97 -38.46 15.40 -34.81
N LYS A 98 -38.34 16.55 -35.47
CA LYS A 98 -39.27 17.67 -35.31
C LYS A 98 -40.04 18.05 -36.59
N LEU A 99 -39.89 17.26 -37.67
CA LEU A 99 -40.54 17.53 -38.96
C LEU A 99 -41.64 16.53 -39.37
N PHE A 100 -41.83 15.43 -38.62
CA PHE A 100 -42.97 14.52 -38.82
C PHE A 100 -43.58 14.20 -37.47
N GLY A 101 -44.65 14.92 -37.13
CA GLY A 101 -45.50 14.58 -36.02
C GLY A 101 -46.27 13.29 -36.32
N LEU A 102 -46.22 12.37 -35.37
CA LEU A 102 -47.37 11.59 -34.89
C LEU A 102 -47.10 11.19 -33.44
#